data_AF-A0A5N5TDQ2-F1
#
_entry.id   AF-A0A5N5TDQ2-F1
#
_cell.length_a   1.000
_cell.length_b   1.000
_cell.length_c   1.000
_cell.angle_alpha   90.00
_cell.angle_beta   90.00
_cell.angle_gamma   90.00
#
_symmetry.space_group_name_H-M   'P 1'
#
loop_
_entity.id
_entity.type
_entity.pdbx_description
1 polymer ?
#
loop_
_entity_poly.entity_id
_entity_poly.type
_entity_poly.pdbx_seq_one_letter_code
_entity_poly.pdbx_strand_id
1 'polypeptide(L)'
;MEFKELTKKDAQLQLATEIQRLLHTSNSSVKEQIEKELEGFERLFGRFINESGSRIEWERIQKLPDGVVRRYEGLTKPDEAVKKNLLSKLVVVKLNGGLGTSMGCQGPKSIIPVRSDLTFLDLTVQQIEGKEYVFISNIDNLGATVDVNILKFLLDTNIGHCEFLMEVTDKTRADVKNGSLIMSPLRMFPTTPLVKLGPNHFGKVKDYLSRFQSIPDMLELDHITVSGDVTFGKGVSLKGTVIIIANHGDRIDIPPGAVLENKIVSGNLRILDH
;
A
#
# COMPACT_ATOMS: atom_id res chain seq x y z
N MET A 1 -4.93 -34.51 25.58
CA MET A 1 -4.27 -33.18 25.72
C MET A 1 -2.76 -33.35 25.70
N GLU A 2 -2.23 -34.25 26.52
CA GLU A 2 -0.80 -34.59 26.65
C GLU A 2 -0.03 -34.79 25.32
N PHE A 3 -0.57 -35.54 24.36
CA PHE A 3 0.08 -35.78 23.06
C PHE A 3 0.25 -34.50 22.20
N LYS A 4 -0.69 -33.55 22.30
CA LYS A 4 -0.58 -32.26 21.59
C LYS A 4 0.43 -31.34 22.26
N GLU A 5 0.63 -31.44 23.57
CA GLU A 5 1.64 -30.65 24.28
C GLU A 5 3.05 -31.21 24.07
N LEU A 6 3.19 -32.54 24.04
CA LEU A 6 4.45 -33.21 23.68
C LEU A 6 4.94 -32.77 22.29
N THR A 7 4.06 -32.84 21.28
CA THR A 7 4.40 -32.49 19.89
C THR A 7 4.77 -31.02 19.68
N LYS A 8 4.21 -30.10 20.48
CA LYS A 8 4.58 -28.67 20.45
C LYS A 8 5.98 -28.41 21.01
N LYS A 9 6.29 -29.08 22.13
CA LYS A 9 7.58 -28.96 22.80
C LYS A 9 8.70 -29.55 21.93
N ASP A 10 8.41 -30.68 21.27
CA ASP A 10 9.30 -31.29 20.29
C ASP A 10 9.57 -30.37 19.09
N ALA A 11 8.54 -29.68 18.58
CA ALA A 11 8.69 -28.72 17.48
C ALA A 11 9.57 -27.51 17.87
N GLN A 12 9.44 -27.01 19.10
CA GLN A 12 10.29 -25.92 19.61
C GLN A 12 11.75 -26.37 19.76
N LEU A 13 11.99 -27.57 20.29
CA LEU A 13 13.34 -28.14 20.41
C LEU A 13 14.00 -28.35 19.05
N GLN A 14 13.24 -28.83 18.06
CA GLN A 14 13.74 -28.98 16.69
C GLN A 14 14.09 -27.64 16.07
N LEU A 15 13.25 -26.61 16.25
CA LEU A 15 13.55 -25.26 15.76
C LEU A 15 14.83 -24.71 16.39
N ALA A 16 14.98 -24.79 17.71
CA ALA A 16 16.17 -24.31 18.41
C ALA A 16 17.44 -25.01 17.89
N THR A 17 17.37 -26.31 17.65
CA THR A 17 18.48 -27.09 17.07
C THR A 17 18.84 -26.60 15.67
N GLU A 18 17.84 -26.29 14.83
CA GLU A 18 18.07 -25.83 13.46
C GLU A 18 18.59 -24.38 13.41
N ILE A 19 18.08 -23.50 14.29
CA ILE A 19 18.61 -22.14 14.46
C ILE A 19 20.10 -22.18 14.81
N GLN A 20 20.50 -23.07 15.73
CA GLN A 20 21.90 -23.24 16.06
C GLN A 20 22.72 -23.68 14.83
N ARG A 21 22.22 -24.61 14.01
CA ARG A 21 22.91 -25.00 12.76
C ARG A 21 23.09 -23.81 11.80
N LEU A 22 22.06 -22.98 11.62
CA LEU A 22 22.14 -21.78 10.77
C LEU A 22 23.16 -20.76 11.30
N LEU A 23 23.26 -20.60 12.62
CA LEU A 23 24.28 -19.73 13.24
C LEU A 23 25.70 -20.25 13.03
N HIS A 24 25.90 -21.56 12.87
CA HIS A 24 27.21 -22.14 12.55
C HIS A 24 27.63 -21.93 11.10
N THR A 25 26.68 -21.76 10.16
CA THR A 25 26.98 -21.47 8.75
C THR A 25 27.17 -19.98 8.47
N SER A 26 27.00 -19.13 9.47
CA SER A 26 27.02 -17.66 9.34
C SER A 26 28.43 -17.10 9.46
N ASN A 27 28.77 -16.12 8.61
CA ASN A 27 30.05 -15.40 8.69
C ASN A 27 30.14 -14.58 9.99
N SER A 28 31.34 -14.47 10.57
CA SER A 28 31.59 -13.80 11.84
C SER A 28 31.23 -12.31 11.86
N SER A 29 31.19 -11.63 10.71
CA SER A 29 30.88 -10.20 10.60
C SER A 29 29.40 -9.85 10.79
N VAL A 30 28.48 -10.78 10.54
CA VAL A 30 27.02 -10.56 10.62
C VAL A 30 26.33 -11.46 11.65
N LYS A 31 27.11 -12.31 12.32
CA LYS A 31 26.60 -13.33 13.23
C LYS A 31 25.76 -12.75 14.38
N GLU A 32 26.20 -11.65 14.98
CA GLU A 32 25.46 -11.00 16.09
C GLU A 32 24.09 -10.45 15.63
N GLN A 33 24.00 -9.92 14.41
CA GLN A 33 22.74 -9.44 13.86
C GLN A 33 21.79 -10.60 13.58
N ILE A 34 22.29 -11.66 12.94
CA ILE A 34 21.51 -12.87 12.63
C ILE A 34 21.02 -13.54 13.92
N GLU A 35 21.84 -13.57 14.96
CA GLU A 35 21.45 -14.11 16.26
C GLU A 35 20.25 -13.35 16.86
N LYS A 36 20.28 -12.01 16.88
CA LYS A 36 19.15 -11.19 17.34
C LYS A 36 17.88 -11.40 16.51
N GLU A 37 18.02 -11.55 15.19
CA GLU A 37 16.89 -11.82 14.29
C GLU A 37 16.27 -13.21 14.56
N LEU A 38 17.11 -14.23 14.74
CA LEU A 38 16.68 -15.61 15.01
C LEU A 38 16.08 -15.77 16.42
N GLU A 39 16.61 -15.07 17.43
CA GLU A 39 15.98 -14.98 18.76
C GLU A 39 14.57 -14.38 18.67
N GLY A 40 14.41 -13.32 17.89
CA GLY A 40 13.11 -12.71 17.60
C GLY A 40 12.16 -13.70 16.93
N PHE A 41 12.66 -14.46 15.96
CA PHE A 41 11.89 -15.50 15.27
C PHE A 41 11.48 -16.64 16.21
N GLU A 42 12.39 -17.15 17.03
CA GLU A 42 12.14 -18.21 18.00
C GLU A 42 11.04 -17.79 19.00
N ARG A 43 11.11 -16.55 19.51
CA ARG A 43 10.07 -15.99 20.38
C ARG A 43 8.70 -15.93 19.69
N LEU A 44 8.65 -15.51 18.43
CA LEU A 44 7.41 -15.46 17.65
C LEU A 44 6.85 -16.85 17.35
N PHE A 45 7.72 -17.80 17.02
CA PHE A 45 7.35 -19.19 16.78
C PHE A 45 6.83 -19.85 18.05
N GLY A 46 7.50 -19.65 19.19
CA GLY A 46 7.04 -20.11 20.49
C GLY A 46 5.64 -19.61 20.81
N ARG A 47 5.39 -18.31 20.59
CA ARG A 47 4.06 -17.70 20.72
C ARG A 47 3.04 -18.34 19.76
N PHE A 48 3.40 -18.55 18.50
CA PHE A 48 2.52 -19.17 17.49
C PHE A 48 2.10 -20.59 17.87
N ILE A 49 3.04 -21.41 18.36
CA ILE A 49 2.79 -22.79 18.76
C ILE A 49 1.96 -22.87 20.05
N ASN A 50 2.22 -21.97 20.99
CA ASN A 50 1.54 -21.95 22.29
C ASN A 50 0.13 -21.38 22.19
N GLU A 51 -0.10 -20.34 21.37
CA GLU A 51 -1.43 -19.76 21.14
C GLU A 51 -2.27 -20.64 20.21
N SER A 52 -3.16 -21.46 20.78
CA SER A 52 -4.12 -22.27 20.01
C SER A 52 -5.54 -21.78 20.24
N GLY A 53 -6.16 -21.16 19.24
CA GLY A 53 -7.58 -20.76 19.30
C GLY A 53 -7.94 -19.62 18.35
N SER A 54 -9.24 -19.36 18.17
CA SER A 54 -9.73 -18.14 17.55
C SER A 54 -9.34 -16.96 18.43
N ARG A 55 -8.39 -16.14 17.96
CA ARG A 55 -7.74 -15.03 18.70
C ARG A 55 -8.68 -13.90 19.15
N ILE A 56 -9.96 -14.00 18.83
CA ILE A 56 -10.95 -12.95 19.00
C ILE A 56 -12.23 -13.56 19.53
N GLU A 57 -12.60 -13.18 20.75
CA GLU A 57 -13.93 -13.45 21.31
C GLU A 57 -14.91 -12.41 20.77
N TRP A 58 -15.70 -12.77 19.76
CA TRP A 58 -16.61 -11.85 19.06
C TRP A 58 -17.59 -11.12 19.99
N GLU A 59 -18.03 -11.80 21.06
CA GLU A 59 -18.96 -11.26 22.05
C GLU A 59 -18.34 -10.13 22.89
N ARG A 60 -17.02 -10.07 22.98
CA ARG A 60 -16.30 -9.00 23.70
C ARG A 60 -15.97 -7.80 22.83
N ILE A 61 -16.22 -7.87 21.51
CA ILE A 61 -15.98 -6.73 20.62
C ILE A 61 -17.08 -5.70 20.82
N GLN A 62 -16.69 -4.50 21.21
CA GLN A 62 -17.59 -3.38 21.39
C GLN A 62 -17.29 -2.28 20.37
N LYS A 63 -18.29 -1.45 20.08
CA LYS A 63 -18.07 -0.23 19.31
C LYS A 63 -17.12 0.68 20.08
N LEU A 64 -16.30 1.43 19.34
CA LEU A 64 -15.42 2.42 19.96
C LEU A 64 -16.26 3.43 20.74
N PRO A 65 -15.85 3.80 21.97
CA PRO A 65 -16.48 4.87 22.72
C PRO A 65 -16.44 6.21 21.98
N ASP A 66 -17.43 7.06 22.25
CA ASP A 66 -17.46 8.41 21.69
C ASP A 66 -16.24 9.22 22.16
N GLY A 67 -15.62 9.94 21.23
CA GLY A 67 -14.44 10.79 21.50
C GLY A 67 -13.09 10.10 21.34
N VAL A 68 -13.04 8.78 21.16
CA VAL A 68 -11.78 8.05 20.83
C VAL A 68 -11.33 8.37 19.41
N VAL A 69 -12.28 8.43 18.47
CA VAL A 69 -12.02 8.86 17.09
C VAL A 69 -12.42 10.32 16.95
N ARG A 70 -11.48 11.18 16.55
CA ARG A 70 -11.75 12.59 16.29
C ARG A 70 -11.80 12.86 14.80
N ARG A 71 -12.78 13.64 14.38
CA ARG A 71 -12.89 14.11 13.00
C ARG A 71 -11.78 15.11 12.68
N TYR A 72 -11.20 14.97 11.49
CA TYR A 72 -10.09 15.81 11.05
C TYR A 72 -10.47 17.29 11.00
N GLU A 73 -11.71 17.60 10.60
CA GLU A 73 -12.23 18.97 10.52
C GLU A 73 -12.26 19.69 11.87
N GLY A 74 -12.25 18.94 12.98
CA GLY A 74 -12.21 19.48 14.34
C GLY A 74 -10.81 19.83 14.84
N LEU A 75 -9.75 19.57 14.06
CA LEU A 75 -8.38 19.85 14.47
C LEU A 75 -8.03 21.33 14.29
N THR A 76 -7.28 21.87 15.25
CA THR A 76 -6.86 23.27 15.21
C THR A 76 -5.59 23.44 14.39
N LYS A 77 -5.55 24.47 13.55
CA LYS A 77 -4.35 24.81 12.79
C LYS A 77 -3.29 25.44 13.70
N PRO A 78 -2.01 25.04 13.63
CA PRO A 78 -0.92 25.72 14.32
C PRO A 78 -0.49 26.99 13.56
N ASP A 79 0.01 27.98 14.32
CA ASP A 79 0.69 29.15 13.75
C ASP A 79 2.04 28.76 13.14
N GLU A 80 2.56 29.58 12.23
CA GLU A 80 3.81 29.29 11.49
C GLU A 80 5.03 29.08 12.41
N ALA A 81 5.14 29.86 13.49
CA ALA A 81 6.22 29.70 14.47
C ALA A 81 6.16 28.34 15.17
N VAL A 82 4.95 27.87 15.46
CA VAL A 82 4.71 26.58 16.12
C VAL A 82 5.03 25.44 15.14
N LYS A 83 4.60 25.53 13.88
CA LYS A 83 4.87 24.50 12.85
C LYS A 83 6.34 24.10 12.77
N LYS A 84 7.25 25.07 12.72
CA LYS A 84 8.69 24.81 12.62
C LYS A 84 9.21 24.02 13.83
N ASN A 85 8.75 24.37 15.03
CA ASN A 85 9.12 23.69 16.27
C ASN A 85 8.53 22.27 16.35
N LEU A 86 7.31 22.06 15.85
CA LEU A 86 6.71 20.72 15.79
C LEU A 86 7.50 19.81 14.83
N LEU A 87 7.81 20.30 13.63
CA LEU A 87 8.55 19.53 12.62
C LEU A 87 9.99 19.21 13.04
N SER A 88 10.64 20.06 13.85
CA SER A 88 11.97 19.75 14.36
C SER A 88 11.99 18.51 15.25
N LYS A 89 10.85 18.12 15.86
CA LYS A 89 10.72 16.95 16.74
C LYS A 89 10.26 15.67 16.02
N LEU A 90 9.93 15.73 14.73
CA LEU A 90 9.39 14.61 13.96
C LEU A 90 10.45 13.93 13.08
N VAL A 91 10.39 12.60 12.99
CA VAL A 91 11.03 11.76 11.96
C VAL A 91 9.97 11.14 11.07
N VAL A 92 10.28 11.01 9.77
CA VAL A 92 9.43 10.31 8.80
C VAL A 92 10.07 8.98 8.42
N VAL A 93 9.38 7.88 8.68
CA VAL A 93 9.79 6.53 8.29
C VAL A 93 8.84 6.01 7.21
N LYS A 94 9.41 5.60 6.07
CA LYS A 94 8.65 5.03 4.95
C LYS A 94 8.89 3.53 4.85
N LEU A 95 7.84 2.73 5.02
CA LEU A 95 7.89 1.27 4.90
C LEU A 95 8.00 0.88 3.42
N ASN A 96 9.01 0.05 3.12
CA ASN A 96 9.34 -0.39 1.76
C ASN A 96 9.60 -1.90 1.68
N GLY A 97 8.92 -2.69 2.53
CA GLY A 97 9.11 -4.15 2.63
C GLY A 97 8.34 -4.98 1.60
N GLY A 98 7.50 -4.36 0.77
CA GLY A 98 6.72 -5.05 -0.26
C GLY A 98 7.58 -5.47 -1.44
N LEU A 99 7.72 -6.77 -1.69
CA LEU A 99 8.23 -7.30 -2.96
C LEU A 99 7.14 -7.07 -4.03
N GLY A 100 7.46 -6.36 -5.11
CA GLY A 100 6.53 -6.03 -6.21
C GLY A 100 6.10 -7.22 -7.09
N THR A 101 5.97 -8.41 -6.52
CA THR A 101 5.72 -9.68 -7.24
C THR A 101 4.35 -9.71 -7.91
N SER A 102 3.33 -9.05 -7.34
CA SER A 102 2.01 -8.86 -7.97
C SER A 102 2.06 -8.01 -9.24
N MET A 103 3.13 -7.22 -9.43
CA MET A 103 3.36 -6.39 -10.63
C MET A 103 4.50 -6.90 -11.51
N GLY A 104 5.07 -8.08 -11.23
CA GLY A 104 6.08 -8.72 -12.08
C GLY A 104 7.50 -8.16 -11.96
N CYS A 105 7.83 -7.43 -10.90
CA CYS A 105 9.21 -7.01 -10.61
C CYS A 105 9.89 -7.99 -9.64
N GLN A 106 11.13 -8.42 -9.94
CA GLN A 106 11.97 -9.16 -8.99
C GLN A 106 12.89 -8.19 -8.23
N GLY A 107 12.74 -8.14 -6.89
CA GLY A 107 13.65 -7.44 -5.97
C GLY A 107 12.96 -6.46 -4.98
N PRO A 108 13.48 -6.29 -3.75
CA PRO A 108 13.09 -5.20 -2.85
C PRO A 108 13.56 -3.84 -3.39
N LYS A 109 12.68 -2.83 -3.44
CA LYS A 109 12.98 -1.49 -3.99
C LYS A 109 13.97 -0.67 -3.13
N SER A 110 14.33 -1.17 -1.96
CA SER A 110 15.16 -0.52 -0.93
C SER A 110 16.66 -0.82 -1.03
N ILE A 111 17.09 -1.77 -1.87
CA ILE A 111 18.50 -2.23 -1.94
C ILE A 111 19.37 -1.35 -2.86
N ILE A 112 18.93 -0.13 -3.20
CA ILE A 112 19.75 0.82 -3.97
C ILE A 112 20.63 1.64 -2.99
N PRO A 113 21.97 1.52 -3.02
CA PRO A 113 22.85 2.34 -2.17
C PRO A 113 22.70 3.83 -2.54
N VAL A 114 22.52 4.68 -1.52
CA VAL A 114 22.19 6.11 -1.73
C VAL A 114 23.42 7.03 -1.69
N ARG A 115 24.45 6.73 -0.87
CA ARG A 115 25.79 7.37 -0.92
C ARG A 115 26.72 6.81 0.16
N SER A 116 28.01 6.68 -0.15
CA SER A 116 29.13 6.60 0.82
C SER A 116 28.98 5.53 1.93
N ASP A 117 28.71 4.28 1.55
CA ASP A 117 28.69 3.10 2.44
C ASP A 117 27.68 3.12 3.61
N LEU A 118 26.76 4.09 3.66
CA LEU A 118 25.69 4.16 4.66
C LEU A 118 24.39 3.55 4.13
N THR A 119 23.76 2.71 4.96
CA THR A 119 22.43 2.14 4.65
C THR A 119 21.32 3.15 4.95
N PHE A 120 20.12 2.91 4.43
CA PHE A 120 18.92 3.69 4.80
C PHE A 120 18.69 3.71 6.32
N LEU A 121 19.10 2.65 7.04
CA LEU A 121 18.97 2.52 8.48
C LEU A 121 19.95 3.47 9.21
N ASP A 122 21.19 3.58 8.75
CA ASP A 122 22.19 4.49 9.33
C ASP A 122 21.81 5.96 9.14
N LEU A 123 21.28 6.30 7.96
CA LEU A 123 20.74 7.63 7.69
C LEU A 123 19.50 7.94 8.56
N THR A 124 18.69 6.92 8.87
CA THR A 124 17.51 7.08 9.74
C THR A 124 17.94 7.28 11.19
N VAL A 125 18.92 6.52 11.69
CA VAL A 125 19.44 6.65 13.05
C VAL A 125 20.08 8.03 13.29
N GLN A 126 20.86 8.55 12.34
CA GLN A 126 21.41 9.92 12.43
C GLN A 126 20.32 11.01 12.39
N GLN A 127 19.20 10.75 11.69
CA GLN A 127 18.06 11.67 11.67
C GLN A 127 17.20 11.63 12.94
N ILE A 128 17.32 10.57 13.77
CA ILE A 128 16.52 10.36 14.99
C ILE A 128 17.09 11.10 16.21
N GLU A 129 18.37 11.50 16.22
CA GLU A 129 18.92 12.28 17.34
C GLU A 129 18.19 13.63 17.52
N GLY A 130 17.52 13.79 18.67
CA GLY A 130 16.73 14.99 19.01
C GLY A 130 15.27 14.96 18.56
N LYS A 131 14.75 13.79 18.15
CA LYS A 131 13.39 13.61 17.68
C LYS A 131 12.55 12.84 18.69
N GLU A 132 11.32 13.30 18.92
CA GLU A 132 10.42 12.75 19.92
C GLU A 132 9.32 11.87 19.29
N TYR A 133 9.02 12.08 18.00
CA TYR A 133 7.90 11.42 17.32
C TYR A 133 8.31 10.82 15.98
N VAL A 134 7.65 9.72 15.62
CA VAL A 134 7.87 9.03 14.34
C VAL A 134 6.55 8.96 13.57
N PHE A 135 6.54 9.51 12.36
CA PHE A 135 5.47 9.33 11.38
C PHE A 135 5.82 8.15 10.47
N ILE A 136 5.00 7.11 10.50
CA ILE A 136 5.21 5.89 9.71
C ILE A 136 4.16 5.83 8.60
N SER A 137 4.59 5.61 7.36
CA SER A 137 3.67 5.28 6.27
C SER A 137 4.29 4.35 5.23
N ASN A 138 3.49 3.68 4.41
CA ASN A 138 4.04 2.97 3.26
C ASN A 138 4.52 3.94 2.18
N ILE A 139 5.48 3.51 1.36
CA ILE A 139 5.99 4.28 0.22
C ILE A 139 5.00 4.37 -0.95
N ASP A 140 4.08 3.41 -1.08
CA ASP A 140 3.03 3.38 -2.10
C ASP A 140 1.80 4.23 -1.73
N ASN A 141 1.71 4.70 -0.48
CA ASN A 141 0.67 5.62 -0.06
C ASN A 141 1.07 7.07 -0.36
N LEU A 142 0.79 7.51 -1.58
CA LEU A 142 1.10 8.88 -2.04
C LEU A 142 0.35 9.97 -1.25
N GLY A 143 -0.79 9.65 -0.62
CA GLY A 143 -1.55 10.58 0.23
C GLY A 143 -0.96 10.77 1.63
N ALA A 144 -0.01 9.92 2.05
CA ALA A 144 0.60 10.02 3.38
C ALA A 144 1.67 11.11 3.43
N THR A 145 1.21 12.35 3.61
CA THR A 145 2.03 13.54 3.84
C THR A 145 2.04 13.91 5.33
N VAL A 146 3.07 14.62 5.78
CA VAL A 146 3.14 15.06 7.18
C VAL A 146 2.11 16.17 7.40
N ASP A 147 1.09 15.88 8.21
CA ASP A 147 0.07 16.84 8.59
C ASP A 147 0.38 17.53 9.93
N VAL A 148 0.61 18.84 9.88
CA VAL A 148 0.96 19.65 11.07
C VAL A 148 -0.21 19.83 12.05
N ASN A 149 -1.46 19.68 11.61
CA ASN A 149 -2.63 19.75 12.49
C ASN A 149 -2.71 18.49 13.35
N ILE A 150 -2.44 17.33 12.74
CA ILE A 150 -2.34 16.04 13.45
C ILE A 150 -1.15 16.07 14.42
N LEU A 151 0.00 16.59 13.97
CA LEU A 151 1.18 16.71 14.82
C LEU A 151 0.96 17.65 16.01
N LYS A 152 0.27 18.78 15.81
CA LYS A 152 -0.13 19.68 16.90
C LYS A 152 -1.03 18.97 17.90
N PHE A 153 -2.01 18.21 17.42
CA PHE A 153 -2.93 17.45 18.26
C PHE A 153 -2.19 16.39 19.10
N LEU A 154 -1.24 15.68 18.50
CA LEU A 154 -0.41 14.68 19.19
C LEU A 154 0.44 15.29 20.31
N LEU A 155 0.92 16.51 20.08
CA LEU A 155 1.78 17.27 21.00
C LEU A 155 0.98 18.14 22.00
N ASP A 156 -0.35 18.20 21.89
CA ASP A 156 -1.19 19.01 22.76
C ASP A 156 -1.39 18.32 24.12
N THR A 157 -0.64 18.77 25.12
CA THR A 157 -0.70 18.25 26.49
C THR A 157 -2.06 18.43 27.15
N ASN A 158 -2.93 19.31 26.63
CA ASN A 158 -4.26 19.56 27.19
C ASN A 158 -5.28 18.47 26.87
N ILE A 159 -4.97 17.59 25.90
CA ILE A 159 -5.88 16.54 25.42
C ILE A 159 -5.55 15.18 26.07
N GLY A 160 -4.46 15.12 26.85
CA GLY A 160 -3.89 13.90 27.41
C GLY A 160 -2.74 13.37 26.56
N HIS A 161 -1.79 12.67 27.18
CA HIS A 161 -0.62 12.13 26.50
C HIS A 161 -1.04 11.02 25.52
N CYS A 162 -0.88 11.27 24.22
CA CYS A 162 -1.17 10.30 23.16
C CYS A 162 0.15 9.68 22.67
N GLU A 163 0.40 8.42 23.02
CA GLU A 163 1.61 7.69 22.62
C GLU A 163 1.52 7.13 21.19
N PHE A 164 0.30 6.87 20.73
CA PHE A 164 0.05 6.26 19.44
C PHE A 164 -1.23 6.81 18.81
N LEU A 165 -1.12 7.32 17.59
CA LEU A 165 -2.23 7.81 16.78
C LEU A 165 -2.26 7.08 15.45
N MET A 166 -3.44 6.62 15.05
CA MET A 166 -3.68 6.00 13.75
C MET A 166 -4.67 6.84 12.96
N GLU A 167 -4.28 7.27 11.77
CA GLU A 167 -5.19 7.89 10.82
C GLU A 167 -6.16 6.83 10.29
N VAL A 168 -7.45 7.14 10.33
CA VAL A 168 -8.53 6.29 9.81
C VAL A 168 -9.37 7.09 8.83
N THR A 169 -9.88 6.42 7.80
CA THR A 169 -10.81 7.00 6.81
C THR A 169 -12.10 6.21 6.78
N ASP A 170 -13.18 6.86 6.37
CA ASP A 170 -14.44 6.17 6.09
C ASP A 170 -14.23 5.10 5.02
N LYS A 171 -14.86 3.93 5.21
CA LYS A 171 -14.76 2.82 4.28
C LYS A 171 -15.65 3.08 3.07
N THR A 172 -15.06 3.27 1.90
CA THR A 172 -15.76 3.17 0.61
C THR A 172 -15.83 1.72 0.14
N ARG A 173 -16.60 1.47 -0.94
CA ARG A 173 -16.65 0.15 -1.60
C ARG A 173 -15.29 -0.28 -2.18
N ALA A 174 -14.38 0.65 -2.42
CA ALA A 174 -13.03 0.40 -2.93
C ALA A 174 -11.99 0.21 -1.80
N ASP A 175 -12.23 0.73 -0.59
CA ASP A 175 -11.32 0.67 0.57
C ASP A 175 -11.19 -0.70 1.23
N VAL A 176 -11.54 -1.73 0.47
CA VAL A 176 -11.09 -3.08 0.72
C VAL A 176 -9.62 -3.26 0.28
N LYS A 177 -8.86 -2.21 -0.13
CA LYS A 177 -7.36 -2.17 -0.19
C LYS A 177 -6.70 -0.78 -0.47
N ASN A 178 -5.55 -0.54 0.19
CA ASN A 178 -4.65 0.64 0.38
C ASN A 178 -4.14 1.53 -0.80
N GLY A 179 -4.06 2.86 -0.60
CA GLY A 179 -3.04 3.76 -1.22
C GLY A 179 -3.55 5.12 -1.75
N SER A 180 -3.82 6.12 -0.89
CA SER A 180 -4.79 7.18 -1.19
C SER A 180 -4.45 8.10 -2.37
N LEU A 181 -5.31 8.03 -3.38
CA LEU A 181 -5.46 8.97 -4.49
C LEU A 181 -6.63 9.90 -4.17
N ILE A 182 -6.42 11.22 -4.25
CA ILE A 182 -7.49 12.20 -4.06
C ILE A 182 -8.22 12.38 -5.40
N MET A 183 -9.54 12.21 -5.39
CA MET A 183 -10.38 12.40 -6.57
C MET A 183 -10.29 13.85 -7.05
N SER A 184 -10.16 14.06 -8.37
CA SER A 184 -10.09 15.40 -8.94
C SER A 184 -11.32 16.23 -8.54
N PRO A 185 -11.15 17.48 -8.07
CA PRO A 185 -12.28 18.36 -7.73
C PRO A 185 -13.09 18.76 -8.97
N LEU A 186 -12.55 18.56 -10.17
CA LEU A 186 -13.25 18.78 -11.44
C LEU A 186 -14.26 17.67 -11.77
N ARG A 187 -14.27 16.57 -11.01
CA ARG A 187 -15.23 15.50 -11.23
C ARG A 187 -16.60 15.92 -10.70
N MET A 188 -17.60 15.89 -11.58
CA MET A 188 -18.97 16.32 -11.26
C MET A 188 -19.62 15.46 -10.16
N PHE A 189 -19.32 14.16 -10.14
CA PHE A 189 -19.85 13.23 -9.15
C PHE A 189 -18.72 12.59 -8.34
N PRO A 190 -18.82 12.53 -7.00
CA PRO A 190 -17.78 11.96 -6.13
C PRO A 190 -17.70 10.43 -6.21
N THR A 191 -18.53 9.79 -7.03
CA THR A 191 -18.51 8.35 -7.24
C THR A 191 -17.37 7.92 -8.17
N THR A 192 -16.58 6.95 -7.72
CA THR A 192 -15.51 6.32 -8.52
C THR A 192 -16.10 5.56 -9.72
N PRO A 193 -15.52 5.70 -10.92
CA PRO A 193 -16.02 4.97 -12.08
C PRO A 193 -15.78 3.47 -11.95
N LEU A 194 -16.68 2.66 -12.50
CA LEU A 194 -16.51 1.21 -12.55
C LEU A 194 -15.69 0.83 -13.79
N VAL A 195 -14.45 0.38 -13.58
CA VAL A 195 -13.52 -0.04 -14.64
C VAL A 195 -13.35 -1.56 -14.64
N LYS A 196 -13.65 -2.22 -15.76
CA LYS A 196 -13.44 -3.66 -15.97
C LYS A 196 -12.59 -3.88 -17.22
N LEU A 197 -11.39 -4.42 -17.04
CA LEU A 197 -10.50 -4.80 -18.14
C LEU A 197 -10.37 -6.33 -18.18
N GLY A 198 -10.48 -6.90 -19.38
CA GLY A 198 -10.44 -8.35 -19.58
C GLY A 198 -9.10 -8.97 -19.15
N PRO A 199 -9.10 -10.03 -18.33
CA PRO A 199 -7.89 -10.57 -17.71
C PRO A 199 -6.90 -11.16 -18.73
N ASN A 200 -7.37 -11.67 -19.86
CA ASN A 200 -6.53 -12.32 -20.87
C ASN A 200 -5.53 -11.36 -21.55
N HIS A 201 -5.92 -10.09 -21.73
CA HIS A 201 -5.13 -9.10 -22.47
C HIS A 201 -4.61 -7.95 -21.60
N PHE A 202 -5.25 -7.72 -20.43
CA PHE A 202 -4.88 -6.65 -19.50
C PHE A 202 -4.42 -7.18 -18.13
N GLY A 203 -4.29 -8.49 -17.96
CA GLY A 203 -3.91 -9.10 -16.67
C GLY A 203 -2.46 -8.87 -16.26
N LYS A 204 -1.54 -8.65 -17.21
CA LYS A 204 -0.12 -8.34 -16.94
C LYS A 204 0.15 -6.86 -17.17
N VAL A 205 0.95 -6.24 -16.31
CA VAL A 205 1.32 -4.81 -16.40
C VAL A 205 1.98 -4.47 -17.74
N LYS A 206 2.87 -5.35 -18.24
CA LYS A 206 3.52 -5.17 -19.55
C LYS A 206 2.51 -5.09 -20.69
N ASP A 207 1.49 -5.95 -20.67
CA ASP A 207 0.46 -6.02 -21.71
C ASP A 207 -0.53 -4.86 -21.57
N TYR A 208 -0.86 -4.46 -20.34
CA TYR A 208 -1.62 -3.25 -20.06
C TYR A 208 -0.91 -2.01 -20.62
N LEU A 209 0.36 -1.80 -20.28
CA LEU A 209 1.12 -0.62 -20.72
C LEU A 209 1.35 -0.58 -22.24
N SER A 210 1.54 -1.73 -22.89
CA SER A 210 1.72 -1.77 -24.35
C SER A 210 0.43 -1.46 -25.13
N ARG A 211 -0.73 -1.66 -24.50
CA ARG A 211 -2.05 -1.43 -25.09
C ARG A 211 -2.56 0.00 -24.94
N PHE A 212 -2.02 0.76 -24.00
CA PHE A 212 -2.35 2.18 -23.80
C PHE A 212 -1.16 3.03 -24.22
N GLN A 213 -1.23 3.66 -25.40
CA GLN A 213 -0.19 4.62 -25.80
C GLN A 213 -0.15 5.85 -24.88
N SER A 214 -1.28 6.19 -24.25
CA SER A 214 -1.39 7.09 -23.11
C SER A 214 -2.61 6.69 -22.26
N ILE A 215 -2.64 7.08 -20.98
CA ILE A 215 -3.84 6.93 -20.15
C ILE A 215 -4.95 7.83 -20.74
N PRO A 216 -6.14 7.29 -21.03
CA PRO A 216 -7.23 8.09 -21.58
C PRO A 216 -7.77 9.06 -20.53
N ASP A 217 -8.40 10.13 -20.99
CA ASP A 217 -9.21 10.98 -20.14
C ASP A 217 -10.46 10.22 -19.67
N MET A 218 -10.68 10.21 -18.36
CA MET A 218 -11.77 9.49 -17.69
C MET A 218 -12.48 10.38 -16.65
N LEU A 219 -12.31 11.71 -16.74
CA LEU A 219 -12.87 12.64 -15.75
C LEU A 219 -14.40 12.49 -15.66
N GLU A 220 -15.06 12.35 -16.80
CA GLU A 220 -16.52 12.20 -16.94
C GLU A 220 -16.96 10.73 -17.16
N LEU A 221 -16.09 9.77 -16.90
CA LEU A 221 -16.42 8.35 -17.04
C LEU A 221 -17.27 7.86 -15.85
N ASP A 222 -18.27 7.03 -16.12
CA ASP A 222 -19.07 6.32 -15.11
C ASP A 222 -18.75 4.82 -15.11
N HIS A 223 -18.73 4.21 -16.30
CA HIS A 223 -18.52 2.78 -16.47
C HIS A 223 -17.70 2.49 -17.72
N ILE A 224 -16.66 1.68 -17.59
CA ILE A 224 -15.95 1.10 -18.74
C ILE A 224 -15.83 -0.41 -18.58
N THR A 225 -16.17 -1.14 -19.64
CA THR A 225 -15.83 -2.56 -19.78
C THR A 225 -15.07 -2.77 -21.08
N VAL A 226 -13.87 -3.36 -21.02
CA VAL A 226 -13.05 -3.70 -22.18
C VAL A 226 -12.79 -5.19 -22.18
N SER A 227 -13.18 -5.88 -23.24
CA SER A 227 -12.99 -7.32 -23.43
C SER A 227 -12.33 -7.61 -24.78
N GLY A 228 -11.43 -8.59 -24.81
CA GLY A 228 -10.71 -9.00 -26.02
C GLY A 228 -9.44 -8.20 -26.31
N ASP A 229 -8.92 -8.35 -27.53
CA ASP A 229 -7.69 -7.71 -28.01
C ASP A 229 -7.95 -6.25 -28.42
N VAL A 230 -7.84 -5.33 -27.46
CA VAL A 230 -8.12 -3.90 -27.66
C VAL A 230 -6.86 -3.06 -27.40
N THR A 231 -6.62 -2.05 -28.22
CA THR A 231 -5.57 -1.04 -28.01
C THR A 231 -6.14 0.38 -28.04
N PHE A 232 -5.46 1.30 -27.37
CA PHE A 232 -5.85 2.71 -27.23
C PHE A 232 -4.72 3.61 -27.72
N GLY A 233 -5.03 4.44 -28.72
CA GLY A 233 -4.16 5.51 -29.19
C GLY A 233 -3.98 6.63 -28.16
N LYS A 234 -3.13 7.61 -28.49
CA LYS A 234 -2.90 8.76 -27.63
C LYS A 234 -4.12 9.70 -27.57
N GLY A 235 -4.37 10.29 -26.42
CA GLY A 235 -5.39 11.35 -26.27
C GLY A 235 -6.84 10.88 -26.41
N VAL A 236 -7.12 9.60 -26.16
CA VAL A 236 -8.49 9.07 -26.11
C VAL A 236 -9.24 9.64 -24.90
N SER A 237 -10.53 9.99 -25.06
CA SER A 237 -11.41 10.43 -23.97
C SER A 237 -12.63 9.51 -23.85
N LEU A 238 -12.96 9.13 -22.62
CA LEU A 238 -14.03 8.19 -22.29
C LEU A 238 -15.02 8.85 -21.34
N LYS A 239 -16.30 8.87 -21.74
CA LYS A 239 -17.36 9.60 -21.04
C LYS A 239 -18.61 8.74 -20.83
N GLY A 240 -19.23 8.85 -19.67
CA GLY A 240 -20.42 8.08 -19.31
C GLY A 240 -20.16 6.57 -19.31
N THR A 241 -20.98 5.82 -20.06
CA THR A 241 -20.87 4.35 -20.17
C THR A 241 -20.21 3.93 -21.49
N VAL A 242 -19.02 3.31 -21.42
CA VAL A 242 -18.29 2.81 -22.59
C VAL A 242 -18.07 1.29 -22.49
N ILE A 243 -18.48 0.55 -23.50
CA ILE A 243 -18.28 -0.90 -23.56
C ILE A 243 -17.55 -1.25 -24.86
N ILE A 244 -16.39 -1.90 -24.77
CA ILE A 244 -15.58 -2.29 -25.93
C ILE A 244 -15.39 -3.80 -25.92
N ILE A 245 -15.83 -4.47 -26.99
CA ILE A 245 -15.80 -5.93 -27.10
C ILE A 245 -15.16 -6.34 -28.43
N ALA A 246 -13.94 -6.84 -28.37
CA ALA A 246 -13.31 -7.58 -29.45
C ALA A 246 -13.56 -9.08 -29.23
N ASN A 247 -14.19 -9.75 -30.21
CA ASN A 247 -14.45 -11.19 -30.11
C ASN A 247 -13.16 -12.00 -30.31
N HIS A 248 -13.23 -13.31 -30.11
CA HIS A 248 -12.09 -14.19 -30.29
C HIS A 248 -11.53 -14.12 -31.71
N GLY A 249 -10.27 -13.73 -31.86
CA GLY A 249 -9.60 -13.56 -33.15
C GLY A 249 -9.74 -12.17 -33.76
N ASP A 250 -10.62 -11.34 -33.22
CA ASP A 250 -10.76 -9.94 -33.62
C ASP A 250 -9.84 -9.04 -32.79
N ARG A 251 -9.47 -7.91 -33.39
CA ARG A 251 -8.69 -6.86 -32.71
C ARG A 251 -9.36 -5.51 -32.96
N ILE A 252 -9.38 -4.65 -31.95
CA ILE A 252 -9.89 -3.28 -32.06
C ILE A 252 -8.79 -2.31 -31.65
N ASP A 253 -8.32 -1.51 -32.61
CA ASP A 253 -7.45 -0.38 -32.35
C ASP A 253 -8.30 0.91 -32.26
N ILE A 254 -8.40 1.48 -31.06
CA ILE A 254 -9.07 2.76 -30.85
C ILE A 254 -8.13 3.88 -31.33
N PRO A 255 -8.53 4.69 -32.32
CA PRO A 255 -7.64 5.67 -32.92
C PRO A 255 -7.22 6.77 -31.93
N PRO A 256 -6.05 7.38 -32.13
CA PRO A 256 -5.65 8.55 -31.35
C PRO A 256 -6.69 9.67 -31.42
N GLY A 257 -6.94 10.35 -30.30
CA GLY A 257 -7.92 11.43 -30.19
C GLY A 257 -9.39 11.00 -30.17
N ALA A 258 -9.68 9.68 -30.18
CA ALA A 258 -11.06 9.21 -30.16
C ALA A 258 -11.81 9.64 -28.89
N VAL A 259 -13.03 10.11 -29.05
CA VAL A 259 -13.95 10.41 -27.93
C VAL A 259 -15.09 9.41 -27.95
N LEU A 260 -15.21 8.61 -26.91
CA LEU A 260 -16.27 7.62 -26.75
C LEU A 260 -17.18 8.03 -25.60
N GLU A 261 -18.43 8.39 -25.92
CA GLU A 261 -19.42 8.83 -24.96
C GLU A 261 -20.71 8.00 -25.09
N ASN A 262 -21.05 7.25 -24.04
CA ASN A 262 -22.26 6.42 -24.00
C ASN A 262 -22.36 5.45 -25.20
N LYS A 263 -21.24 4.77 -25.54
CA LYS A 263 -21.12 3.90 -26.71
C LYS A 263 -20.76 2.47 -26.35
N ILE A 264 -21.29 1.56 -27.17
CA ILE A 264 -20.84 0.17 -27.26
C ILE A 264 -20.08 0.04 -28.58
N VAL A 265 -18.81 -0.36 -28.51
CA VAL A 265 -17.92 -0.59 -29.65
C VAL A 265 -17.64 -2.08 -29.73
N SER A 266 -17.95 -2.70 -30.86
CA SER A 266 -17.63 -4.10 -31.11
C SER A 266 -17.27 -4.33 -32.57
N GLY A 267 -16.51 -5.39 -32.82
CA GLY A 267 -16.09 -5.79 -34.16
C GLY A 267 -14.57 -5.95 -34.27
N ASN A 268 -14.06 -5.68 -35.47
CA ASN A 268 -12.65 -5.84 -35.82
C ASN A 268 -12.18 -4.60 -36.60
N LEU A 269 -11.23 -3.87 -36.03
CA LEU A 269 -10.66 -2.65 -36.58
C LEU A 269 -9.16 -2.67 -36.33
N ARG A 270 -8.36 -2.69 -37.39
CA ARG A 270 -6.91 -2.57 -37.32
C ARG A 270 -6.43 -1.28 -37.94
N ILE A 271 -5.58 -0.56 -37.21
CA ILE A 271 -4.91 0.65 -37.71
C ILE A 271 -3.45 0.29 -37.97
N LEU A 272 -2.99 0.51 -39.21
CA LEU A 272 -1.62 0.26 -39.63
C LEU A 272 -0.94 1.60 -39.92
N ASP A 273 0.35 1.71 -39.56
CA ASP A 273 1.16 2.87 -39.89
C ASP A 273 1.40 2.92 -41.41
N HIS A 274 1.30 4.12 -42.00
CA HIS A 274 1.61 4.39 -43.41
C HIS A 274 2.98 5.05 -43.55
#